data_AF-A0A1Y6IZ87-F1
#
_entry.id   AF-A0A1Y6IZ87-F1
#
_cell.length_a   1.000
_cell.length_b   1.000
_cell.length_c   1.000
_cell.angle_alpha   90.00
_cell.angle_beta   90.00
_cell.angle_gamma   90.00
#
_symmetry.space_group_name_H-M   'P 1'
#
loop_
_entity.id
_entity.type
_entity.pdbx_description
1 polymer ?
#
loop_
_entity_poly.entity_id
_entity_poly.type
_entity_poly.pdbx_seq_one_letter_code
_entity_poly.pdbx_strand_id
1 'polypeptide(L)'
;MNIKQTLLLAFLFLVSPLTFSQEATGTIEQLQICGTGWSNQSWLKTLQFKIQDKWFGVYADYYSETDHDYDDNISPSMIFMAFSQNLVVHVKATQDWTEIFNKCGHTGAVFHGGHAGDYIELIR
;
A
#
# COMPACT_ATOMS: atom_id res chain seq x y z
N MET A 1 19.78 28.16 -28.03
CA MET A 1 18.77 27.08 -28.14
C MET A 1 17.68 27.58 -29.06
N ASN A 2 17.38 26.87 -30.15
CA ASN A 2 16.44 27.35 -31.18
C ASN A 2 14.98 27.19 -30.70
N ILE A 3 14.07 28.07 -31.13
CA ILE A 3 12.63 28.06 -30.76
C ILE A 3 11.99 26.66 -30.91
N LYS A 4 12.37 25.92 -31.95
CA LYS A 4 11.91 24.55 -32.19
C LYS A 4 12.32 23.56 -31.09
N GLN A 5 13.52 23.72 -30.53
CA GLN A 5 14.01 22.88 -29.43
C GLN A 5 13.28 23.22 -28.12
N THR A 6 13.00 24.50 -27.88
CA THR A 6 12.25 24.95 -26.69
C THR A 6 10.80 24.44 -26.71
N LEU A 7 10.15 24.47 -27.87
CA LEU A 7 8.79 23.94 -28.06
C LEU A 7 8.72 22.42 -27.86
N LEU A 8 9.72 21.69 -28.37
CA LEU A 8 9.79 20.24 -28.20
C LEU A 8 9.98 19.86 -26.72
N LEU A 9 10.82 20.60 -26.00
CA LEU A 9 11.04 20.39 -24.56
C LEU A 9 9.76 20.67 -23.75
N ALA A 10 9.08 21.79 -24.04
CA ALA A 10 7.81 22.13 -23.39
C ALA A 10 6.71 21.10 -23.68
N PHE A 11 6.65 20.57 -24.91
CA PHE A 11 5.73 19.51 -25.26
C PHE A 11 6.05 18.22 -24.49
N LEU A 12 7.33 17.82 -24.41
CA LEU A 12 7.75 16.65 -23.64
C LEU A 12 7.37 16.74 -22.16
N PHE A 13 7.45 17.93 -21.54
CA PHE A 13 6.98 18.16 -20.17
C PHE A 13 5.45 18.11 -20.01
N LEU A 14 4.68 18.37 -21.08
CA LEU A 14 3.22 18.30 -21.07
C LEU A 14 2.69 16.87 -21.32
N VAL A 15 3.44 16.04 -22.05
CA VAL A 15 3.02 14.66 -22.39
C VAL A 15 3.65 13.62 -21.46
N SER A 16 4.66 13.97 -20.66
CA SER A 16 5.12 13.08 -19.61
C SER A 16 4.14 13.17 -18.44
N PRO A 17 3.35 12.12 -18.15
CA PRO A 17 2.72 12.07 -16.84
C PRO A 17 3.88 12.14 -15.84
N LEU A 18 3.80 13.07 -14.90
CA LEU A 18 4.59 13.00 -13.67
C LEU A 18 4.13 11.70 -13.01
N THR A 19 4.72 10.58 -13.42
CA THR A 19 4.36 9.27 -12.92
C THR A 19 4.58 9.33 -11.43
N PHE A 20 3.49 9.23 -10.68
CA PHE A 20 3.44 9.22 -9.24
C PHE A 20 4.12 7.93 -8.77
N SER A 21 5.45 7.93 -8.80
CA SER A 21 6.28 6.83 -8.35
C SER A 21 6.74 7.20 -6.95
N GLN A 22 5.86 7.01 -5.97
CA GLN A 22 6.26 7.16 -4.58
C GLN A 22 7.31 6.08 -4.29
N GLU A 23 8.55 6.54 -4.08
CA GLU A 23 9.69 5.68 -3.77
C GLU A 23 10.29 6.10 -2.42
N ALA A 24 10.80 5.12 -1.68
CA ALA A 24 11.54 5.35 -0.43
C ALA A 24 12.60 4.29 -0.23
N THR A 25 13.72 4.70 0.38
CA THR A 25 14.79 3.78 0.81
C THR A 25 15.07 4.03 2.27
N GLY A 26 14.91 3.00 3.10
CA GLY A 26 15.11 3.12 4.53
C GLY A 26 14.69 1.86 5.29
N THR A 27 14.74 1.92 6.61
CA THR A 27 14.17 0.89 7.47
C THR A 27 12.66 1.08 7.59
N ILE A 28 11.94 -0.01 7.77
CA ILE A 28 10.50 0.07 8.09
C ILE A 28 10.36 0.50 9.55
N GLU A 29 9.69 1.63 9.76
CA GLU A 29 9.47 2.27 11.06
C GLU A 29 8.24 1.71 11.78
N GLN A 30 7.22 1.36 10.99
CA GLN A 30 5.91 0.99 11.48
C GLN A 30 5.26 0.00 10.53
N LEU A 31 4.54 -0.98 11.08
CA LEU A 31 3.68 -1.90 10.35
C LEU A 31 2.25 -1.83 10.90
N GLN A 32 1.28 -1.91 10.00
CA GLN A 32 -0.12 -2.04 10.32
C GLN A 32 -0.72 -3.18 9.50
N ILE A 33 -1.26 -4.19 10.17
CA ILE A 33 -2.02 -5.26 9.53
C ILE A 33 -3.48 -4.91 9.71
N CYS A 34 -4.20 -4.69 8.62
CA CYS A 34 -5.57 -4.19 8.68
C CYS A 34 -6.52 -5.21 8.06
N GLY A 35 -7.58 -5.57 8.77
CA GLY A 35 -8.67 -6.39 8.26
C GLY A 35 -9.91 -5.54 7.97
N THR A 36 -10.48 -5.68 6.78
CA THR A 36 -11.72 -5.02 6.36
C THR A 36 -12.62 -6.00 5.60
N GLY A 37 -13.87 -5.62 5.38
CA GLY A 37 -14.80 -6.32 4.49
C GLY A 37 -15.80 -5.35 3.88
N TRP A 38 -16.41 -5.71 2.76
CA TRP A 38 -17.50 -4.93 2.16
C TRP A 38 -18.88 -5.51 2.48
N SER A 39 -18.94 -6.78 2.88
CA SER A 39 -20.15 -7.51 3.23
C SER A 39 -19.82 -8.62 4.23
N ASN A 40 -20.84 -9.31 4.75
CA ASN A 40 -20.64 -10.49 5.61
C ASN A 40 -20.02 -11.70 4.87
N GLN A 41 -19.81 -11.58 3.55
CA GLN A 41 -19.29 -12.62 2.66
C GLN A 41 -18.04 -12.15 1.90
N SER A 42 -17.42 -11.05 2.31
CA SER A 42 -16.15 -10.59 1.74
C SER A 42 -15.25 -10.07 2.83
N TRP A 43 -13.97 -10.44 2.77
CA TRP A 43 -12.96 -9.92 3.68
C TRP A 43 -11.67 -9.67 2.90
N LEU A 44 -10.91 -8.71 3.36
CA LEU A 44 -9.65 -8.30 2.76
C LEU A 44 -8.71 -7.89 3.88
N LYS A 45 -7.47 -8.37 3.83
CA LYS A 45 -6.40 -7.88 4.68
C LYS A 45 -5.37 -7.13 3.85
N THR A 46 -4.93 -6.02 4.42
CA THR A 46 -3.81 -5.24 3.90
C THR A 46 -2.68 -5.24 4.90
N LEU A 47 -1.46 -5.20 4.40
CA LEU A 47 -0.30 -4.85 5.19
C LEU A 47 0.17 -3.47 4.74
N GLN A 48 0.14 -2.52 5.67
CA GLN A 48 0.60 -1.16 5.48
C GLN A 48 1.88 -0.95 6.27
N PHE A 49 2.80 -0.17 5.72
CA PHE A 49 4.09 0.05 6.34
C PHE A 49 4.67 1.42 6.01
N LYS A 50 5.47 1.94 6.93
CA LYS A 50 6.02 3.29 6.88
C LYS A 50 7.55 3.26 6.72
N ILE A 51 8.07 4.01 5.76
CA ILE A 51 9.50 4.23 5.53
C ILE A 51 9.72 5.73 5.29
N GLN A 52 10.51 6.41 6.13
CA GLN A 52 10.83 7.83 5.97
C GLN A 52 9.58 8.71 5.77
N ASP A 53 8.62 8.63 6.69
CA ASP A 53 7.36 9.39 6.62
C ASP A 53 6.44 9.10 5.42
N LYS A 54 6.77 8.09 4.63
CA LYS A 54 5.96 7.64 3.49
C LYS A 54 5.29 6.31 3.81
N TRP A 55 3.99 6.23 3.55
CA TRP A 55 3.20 5.02 3.69
C TRP A 55 3.16 4.23 2.39
N PHE A 56 3.24 2.92 2.52
CA PHE A 56 3.13 1.92 1.47
C PHE A 56 2.16 0.83 1.92
N GLY A 57 1.48 0.19 0.97
CA GLY A 57 0.48 -0.83 1.25
C GLY A 57 0.54 -1.96 0.24
N VAL A 58 0.33 -3.18 0.71
CA VAL A 58 0.13 -4.37 -0.11
C VAL A 58 -1.14 -5.08 0.30
N TYR A 59 -1.82 -5.71 -0.65
CA TYR A 59 -2.86 -6.69 -0.36
C TYR A 59 -2.16 -7.96 0.14
N ALA A 60 -2.54 -8.43 1.32
CA ALA A 60 -1.97 -9.66 1.87
C ALA A 60 -2.81 -10.86 1.41
N ASP A 61 -4.09 -10.85 1.77
CA ASP A 61 -5.05 -11.87 1.36
C ASP A 61 -6.45 -11.24 1.26
N TYR A 62 -7.27 -11.73 0.33
CA TYR A 62 -8.68 -11.36 0.28
C TYR A 62 -9.55 -12.48 -0.28
N TYR A 63 -10.80 -12.46 0.18
CA TYR A 63 -11.89 -13.31 -0.25
C TYR A 63 -13.05 -12.45 -0.71
N SER A 64 -13.61 -12.78 -1.87
CA SER A 64 -14.83 -12.18 -2.40
C SER A 64 -15.69 -13.29 -3.00
N GLU A 65 -17.02 -13.18 -2.93
CA GLU A 65 -17.90 -14.12 -3.63
C GLU A 65 -17.86 -13.96 -5.15
N THR A 66 -17.50 -12.76 -5.64
CA THR A 66 -17.54 -12.41 -7.06
C THR A 66 -16.19 -12.53 -7.76
N ASP A 67 -15.11 -12.40 -7.01
CA ASP A 67 -13.73 -12.51 -7.52
C ASP A 67 -13.04 -13.70 -6.87
N HIS A 68 -12.10 -14.31 -7.58
CA HIS A 68 -11.32 -15.43 -7.05
C HIS A 68 -10.54 -15.04 -5.80
N ASP A 69 -10.42 -15.98 -4.87
CA ASP A 69 -9.55 -15.91 -3.69
C ASP A 69 -8.15 -15.47 -4.12
N TYR A 70 -7.61 -14.47 -3.42
CA TYR A 70 -6.24 -14.00 -3.60
C TYR A 70 -5.48 -14.18 -2.30
N ASP A 71 -4.32 -14.82 -2.42
CA ASP A 71 -3.42 -15.08 -1.32
C ASP A 71 -1.99 -14.74 -1.76
N ASP A 72 -1.44 -13.64 -1.23
CA ASP A 72 -0.04 -13.28 -1.37
C ASP A 72 0.65 -13.42 -0.02
N ASN A 73 1.27 -14.58 0.17
CA ASN A 73 2.10 -14.85 1.34
C ASN A 73 3.53 -14.33 1.19
N ILE A 74 3.98 -13.98 -0.02
CA ILE A 74 5.38 -13.64 -0.29
C ILE A 74 5.66 -12.20 0.16
N SER A 75 4.89 -11.24 -0.34
CA SER A 75 5.14 -9.82 -0.05
C SER A 75 5.03 -9.52 1.45
N PRO A 76 3.98 -9.95 2.17
CA PRO A 76 3.90 -9.75 3.61
C PRO A 76 5.06 -10.41 4.37
N SER A 77 5.43 -11.65 4.02
CA SER A 77 6.55 -12.35 4.67
C SER A 77 7.86 -11.58 4.49
N MET A 78 8.15 -11.09 3.28
CA MET A 78 9.34 -10.29 3.03
C MET A 78 9.36 -9.00 3.84
N ILE A 79 8.21 -8.31 3.94
CA ILE A 79 8.07 -7.08 4.73
C ILE A 79 8.26 -7.37 6.22
N PHE A 80 7.67 -8.43 6.76
CA PHE A 80 7.89 -8.83 8.17
C PHE A 80 9.34 -9.22 8.45
N MET A 81 10.00 -9.93 7.54
CA MET A 81 11.42 -10.25 7.66
C MET A 81 12.28 -8.98 7.67
N ALA A 82 12.05 -8.06 6.74
CA ALA A 82 12.77 -6.79 6.68
C ALA A 82 12.53 -5.94 7.94
N PHE A 83 11.28 -5.87 8.41
CA PHE A 83 10.94 -5.18 9.64
C PHE A 83 11.65 -5.84 10.81
N SER A 84 11.44 -7.14 11.10
CA SER A 84 12.03 -7.84 12.26
C SER A 84 13.55 -7.72 12.34
N GLN A 85 14.25 -7.74 11.21
CA GLN A 85 15.71 -7.66 11.13
C GLN A 85 16.27 -6.22 11.01
N ASN A 86 15.40 -5.21 10.98
CA ASN A 86 15.80 -3.81 10.78
C ASN A 86 16.62 -3.58 9.50
N LEU A 87 16.22 -4.22 8.41
CA LEU A 87 16.90 -4.11 7.13
C LEU A 87 16.53 -2.81 6.43
N VAL A 88 17.50 -2.22 5.74
CA VAL A 88 17.27 -1.13 4.79
C VAL A 88 16.69 -1.73 3.52
N VAL A 89 15.48 -1.29 3.14
CA VAL A 89 14.79 -1.73 1.93
C VAL A 89 14.55 -0.56 1.00
N HIS A 90 14.45 -0.85 -0.29
CA HIS A 90 14.05 0.11 -1.32
C HIS A 90 12.68 -0.31 -1.85
N VAL A 91 11.70 0.58 -1.76
CA VAL A 91 10.31 0.32 -2.13
C VAL A 91 9.86 1.34 -3.15
N LYS A 92 9.17 0.85 -4.18
CA LYS A 92 8.56 1.62 -5.26
C LYS A 92 7.08 1.25 -5.36
N ALA A 93 6.21 2.23 -5.16
CA ALA A 93 4.79 2.06 -5.38
C ALA A 93 4.52 1.82 -6.88
N THR A 94 3.73 0.81 -7.19
CA THR A 94 3.28 0.50 -8.55
C THR A 94 1.90 1.09 -8.86
N GLN A 95 1.17 1.50 -7.82
CA GLN A 95 -0.17 2.07 -7.89
C GLN A 95 -0.36 3.13 -6.79
N ASP A 96 -1.37 3.99 -6.97
CA ASP A 96 -1.78 4.98 -5.99
C ASP A 96 -2.45 4.35 -4.76
N TRP A 97 -2.47 5.11 -3.67
CA TRP A 97 -3.13 4.71 -2.42
C TRP A 97 -4.65 4.64 -2.59
N THR A 98 -5.23 3.44 -2.50
CA THR A 98 -6.67 3.22 -2.69
C THR A 98 -7.48 3.48 -1.41
N GLU A 99 -8.79 3.69 -1.56
CA GLU A 99 -9.72 3.90 -0.43
C GLU A 99 -9.72 2.76 0.59
N ILE A 100 -9.35 1.55 0.17
CA ILE A 100 -9.29 0.36 1.05
C ILE A 100 -8.26 0.57 2.14
N PHE A 101 -7.09 1.10 1.79
CA PHE A 101 -6.02 1.33 2.77
C PHE A 101 -6.38 2.42 3.78
N ASN A 102 -7.21 3.41 3.40
CA ASN A 102 -7.72 4.44 4.32
C ASN A 102 -8.64 3.90 5.42
N LYS A 103 -9.15 2.66 5.31
CA LYS A 103 -10.04 2.08 6.33
C LYS A 103 -9.29 1.54 7.54
N CYS A 104 -7.96 1.43 7.46
CA CYS A 104 -7.16 0.93 8.58
C CYS A 104 -7.16 1.89 9.76
N GLY A 105 -7.54 1.41 10.95
CA GLY A 105 -7.43 2.17 12.20
C GLY A 105 -8.43 3.30 12.41
N HIS A 106 -9.42 3.45 11.52
CA HIS A 106 -10.45 4.47 11.64
C HIS A 106 -11.78 3.97 12.25
N THR A 107 -12.11 2.67 12.16
CA THR A 107 -13.33 2.04 12.72
C THR A 107 -13.08 0.54 12.89
N GLY A 108 -13.60 -0.17 13.90
CA GLY A 108 -13.05 -1.49 14.25
C GLY A 108 -14.00 -2.54 14.85
N ALA A 109 -14.03 -3.74 14.26
CA ALA A 109 -14.29 -5.04 14.90
C ALA A 109 -13.77 -6.20 14.00
N VAL A 110 -12.93 -7.07 14.57
CA VAL A 110 -12.51 -8.36 14.01
C VAL A 110 -13.74 -9.24 13.98
N PHE A 111 -14.14 -9.62 12.76
CA PHE A 111 -15.09 -10.68 12.46
C PHE A 111 -16.51 -10.47 13.03
N HIS A 112 -17.50 -10.43 12.13
CA HIS A 112 -18.94 -10.39 12.41
C HIS A 112 -19.50 -9.01 12.81
N GLY A 113 -19.84 -8.18 11.83
CA GLY A 113 -20.79 -7.09 12.08
C GLY A 113 -20.60 -5.82 11.26
N GLY A 114 -20.68 -5.90 9.93
CA GLY A 114 -21.11 -4.79 9.06
C GLY A 114 -20.35 -3.45 9.08
N HIS A 115 -19.26 -3.32 9.82
CA HIS A 115 -18.47 -2.08 9.94
C HIS A 115 -16.97 -2.39 9.90
N ALA A 116 -16.21 -1.66 9.08
CA ALA A 116 -14.84 -1.99 8.66
C ALA A 116 -13.75 -1.35 9.54
N GLY A 117 -12.60 -2.04 9.76
CA GLY A 117 -11.28 -1.40 9.92
C GLY A 117 -10.44 -1.72 11.18
N ASP A 118 -10.44 -2.95 11.69
CA ASP A 118 -9.52 -3.33 12.78
C ASP A 118 -8.08 -3.48 12.27
N TYR A 119 -7.11 -3.12 13.12
CA TYR A 119 -5.70 -3.25 12.80
C TYR A 119 -4.83 -3.68 13.98
N ILE A 120 -3.75 -4.38 13.65
CA ILE A 120 -2.64 -4.65 14.57
C ILE A 120 -1.50 -3.74 14.17
N GLU A 121 -0.99 -2.98 15.12
CA GLU A 121 0.12 -2.06 14.94
C GLU A 121 1.38 -2.61 15.58
N LEU A 122 2.48 -2.59 14.83
CA LEU A 122 3.82 -2.88 15.33
C LEU A 122 4.69 -1.66 15.08
N ILE A 123 5.16 -1.06 16.16
CA ILE A 123 6.10 0.08 16.15
C ILE A 123 7.43 -0.43 16.69
N ARG A 124 8.52 0.05 16.11
CA ARG A 124 9.87 -0.18 16.63
C ARG A 124 10.34 0.96 17.52
#